data_AF-A0A142V827-F1
#
_entry.id   AF-A0A142V827-F1
#
_cell.length_a   1.000
_cell.length_b   1.000
_cell.length_c   1.000
_cell.angle_alpha   90.00
_cell.angle_beta   90.00
_cell.angle_gamma   90.00
#
_symmetry.space_group_name_H-M   'P 1'
#
loop_
_entity.id
_entity.type
_entity.pdbx_description
1 polymer ?
#
loop_
_entity_poly.entity_id
_entity_poly.type
_entity_poly.pdbx_seq_one_letter_code
_entity_poly.pdbx_strand_id
1 'polypeptide(L)'
;MRPFGCGWFIREYLIGNGPEGSTRIDPKKGAAQADINFEYKEALARATARERAERIISNMVVKGADVTEGEADKIYQRELKRVSRKFTHMRYHSFLMYFGVLKRLGWVEVTKQTEASTIQDYYPSAPERTYYRLTKKGIEADEELWSNPLFTLYPEIGPSHMKKL
;
A
#
# COMPACT_ATOMS: atom_id res chain seq x y z
N MET A 1 12.73 -3.76 -7.96
CA MET A 1 12.35 -2.51 -7.26
C MET A 1 10.98 -2.74 -6.61
N ARG A 2 10.46 -1.87 -5.72
CA ARG A 2 9.02 -1.94 -5.39
C ARG A 2 8.24 -1.29 -6.54
N PRO A 3 7.10 -1.85 -6.96
CA PRO A 3 6.35 -1.32 -8.10
C PRO A 3 5.75 0.07 -7.83
N PHE A 4 5.47 0.39 -6.55
CA PHE A 4 4.99 1.70 -6.12
C PHE A 4 5.30 1.97 -4.64
N GLY A 5 5.12 3.23 -4.22
CA GLY A 5 5.39 3.70 -2.86
C GLY A 5 4.23 3.48 -1.87
N CYS A 6 4.56 3.30 -0.59
CA CYS A 6 3.58 3.12 0.49
C CYS A 6 2.71 4.37 0.72
N GLY A 7 3.32 5.57 0.69
CA GLY A 7 2.60 6.84 0.89
C GLY A 7 1.59 7.09 -0.20
N TRP A 8 2.03 6.97 -1.47
CA TRP A 8 1.15 7.02 -2.63
C TRP A 8 -0.03 6.05 -2.50
N PHE A 9 0.23 4.78 -2.20
CA PHE A 9 -0.84 3.79 -2.06
C PHE A 9 -1.86 4.17 -0.99
N ILE A 10 -1.40 4.57 0.21
CA ILE A 10 -2.29 4.95 1.32
C ILE A 10 -3.16 6.15 0.91
N ARG A 11 -2.57 7.17 0.26
CA ARG A 11 -3.31 8.34 -0.21
C ARG A 11 -4.41 7.94 -1.19
N GLU A 12 -4.04 7.24 -2.27
CA GLU A 12 -4.97 6.83 -3.33
C GLU A 12 -6.06 5.89 -2.80
N TYR A 13 -5.71 4.98 -1.89
CA TYR A 13 -6.66 4.09 -1.24
C TYR A 13 -7.67 4.87 -0.38
N LEU A 14 -7.19 5.81 0.44
CA LEU A 14 -8.05 6.57 1.35
C LEU A 14 -8.90 7.65 0.67
N ILE A 15 -8.56 8.09 -0.54
CA ILE A 15 -9.47 8.89 -1.39
C ILE A 15 -10.43 8.04 -2.23
N GLY A 16 -10.38 6.70 -2.10
CA GLY A 16 -11.35 5.79 -2.70
C GLY A 16 -11.04 5.36 -4.15
N ASN A 17 -9.82 5.61 -4.64
CA ASN A 17 -9.46 5.32 -6.03
C ASN A 17 -9.24 3.82 -6.31
N GLY A 18 -8.99 3.01 -5.28
CA GLY A 18 -8.73 1.58 -5.43
C GLY A 18 -7.42 1.28 -6.19
N PRO A 19 -6.27 1.82 -5.75
CA PRO A 19 -5.00 1.66 -6.45
C PRO A 19 -4.62 0.19 -6.62
N GLU A 20 -4.09 -0.16 -7.80
CA GLU A 20 -3.54 -1.50 -8.07
C GLU A 20 -4.55 -2.64 -7.83
N GLY A 21 -5.82 -2.35 -8.14
CA GLY A 21 -6.94 -3.27 -8.01
C GLY A 21 -7.32 -3.56 -6.56
N SER A 22 -6.93 -2.70 -5.61
CA SER A 22 -7.43 -2.78 -4.24
C SER A 22 -8.92 -2.47 -4.19
N THR A 23 -9.59 -2.90 -3.12
CA THR A 23 -10.99 -2.57 -2.88
C THR A 23 -11.18 -1.05 -2.81
N ARG A 24 -12.23 -0.53 -3.46
CA ARG A 24 -12.62 0.89 -3.31
C ARG A 24 -13.38 1.06 -2.00
N ILE A 25 -13.12 2.16 -1.31
CA ILE A 25 -13.78 2.49 -0.03
C ILE A 25 -14.47 3.84 -0.13
N ASP A 26 -15.43 4.09 0.76
CA ASP A 26 -15.96 5.44 0.99
C ASP A 26 -14.89 6.29 1.72
N PRO A 27 -14.38 7.38 1.11
CA PRO A 27 -13.35 8.23 1.73
C PRO A 27 -13.80 8.88 3.04
N LYS A 28 -15.11 9.12 3.21
CA LYS A 28 -15.65 9.72 4.44
C LYS A 28 -15.64 8.73 5.61
N LYS A 29 -15.87 7.45 5.31
CA LYS A 29 -15.76 6.33 6.25
C LYS A 29 -14.30 6.03 6.58
N GLY A 30 -13.44 6.03 5.56
CA GLY A 30 -12.04 5.63 5.68
C GLY A 30 -11.88 4.12 5.86
N ALA A 31 -10.75 3.70 6.42
CA ALA A 31 -10.45 2.28 6.67
C ALA A 31 -9.61 2.09 7.93
N ALA A 32 -9.67 0.90 8.53
CA ALA A 32 -8.78 0.53 9.63
C ALA A 32 -7.35 0.28 9.12
N GLN A 33 -6.35 0.53 9.97
CA GLN A 33 -4.93 0.37 9.60
C GLN A 33 -4.59 -1.05 9.13
N ALA A 34 -5.24 -2.08 9.70
CA ALA A 34 -5.05 -3.47 9.31
C ALA A 34 -5.54 -3.73 7.88
N ASP A 35 -6.69 -3.18 7.48
CA ASP A 35 -7.23 -3.33 6.11
C ASP A 35 -6.36 -2.60 5.10
N ILE A 36 -5.94 -1.38 5.40
CA ILE A 36 -5.04 -0.61 4.53
C ILE A 36 -3.73 -1.39 4.33
N ASN A 37 -3.18 -1.99 5.40
CA ASN A 37 -1.98 -2.80 5.29
C ASN A 37 -2.21 -4.07 4.44
N PHE A 38 -3.34 -4.75 4.64
CA PHE A 38 -3.71 -5.93 3.87
C PHE A 38 -3.80 -5.61 2.37
N GLU A 39 -4.58 -4.58 2.02
CA GLU A 39 -4.76 -4.14 0.64
C GLU A 39 -3.45 -3.70 -0.01
N TYR A 40 -2.60 -2.98 0.73
CA TYR A 40 -1.26 -2.61 0.26
C TYR A 40 -0.41 -3.82 -0.07
N LYS A 41 -0.45 -4.86 0.77
CA LYS A 41 0.34 -6.09 0.54
C LYS A 41 -0.18 -6.88 -0.65
N GLU A 42 -1.49 -7.02 -0.80
CA GLU A 42 -2.07 -7.73 -1.95
C GLU A 42 -1.83 -6.95 -3.24
N ALA A 43 -1.93 -5.62 -3.22
CA ALA A 43 -1.60 -4.75 -4.35
C ALA A 43 -0.12 -4.88 -4.76
N LEU A 44 0.82 -4.87 -3.80
CA LEU A 44 2.24 -5.11 -4.09
C LEU A 44 2.46 -6.48 -4.72
N ALA A 45 1.74 -7.50 -4.26
CA ALA A 45 1.86 -8.86 -4.79
C ALA A 45 1.36 -8.93 -6.24
N ARG A 46 0.19 -8.36 -6.53
CA ARG A 46 -0.38 -8.27 -7.88
C ARG A 46 0.54 -7.50 -8.83
N ALA A 47 1.00 -6.32 -8.45
CA ALA A 47 1.88 -5.51 -9.29
C ALA A 47 3.23 -6.19 -9.54
N THR A 48 3.82 -6.83 -8.53
CA THR A 48 5.07 -7.59 -8.69
C THR A 48 4.88 -8.78 -9.64
N ALA A 49 3.76 -9.50 -9.52
CA ALA A 49 3.45 -10.61 -10.41
C ALA A 49 3.23 -10.15 -11.85
N ARG A 50 2.55 -9.02 -12.03
CA ARG A 50 2.30 -8.38 -13.33
C ARG A 50 3.61 -7.99 -14.01
N GLU A 51 4.49 -7.26 -13.33
CA GLU A 51 5.80 -6.85 -13.87
C GLU A 51 6.65 -8.06 -14.31
N ARG A 52 6.64 -9.14 -13.49
CA ARG A 52 7.35 -10.39 -13.83
C ARG A 52 6.75 -11.08 -15.05
N ALA A 53 5.42 -11.15 -15.13
CA ALA A 53 4.71 -11.75 -16.24
C ALA A 53 4.94 -10.98 -17.54
N GLU A 54 4.83 -9.65 -17.51
CA GLU A 54 5.11 -8.76 -18.64
C GLU A 54 6.53 -8.97 -19.18
N ARG A 55 7.53 -9.09 -18.30
CA ARG A 55 8.90 -9.38 -18.70
C ARG A 55 9.04 -10.74 -19.38
N ILE A 56 8.31 -11.76 -18.92
CA ILE A 56 8.33 -13.10 -19.54
C ILE A 56 7.65 -13.05 -20.91
N ILE A 57 6.47 -12.45 -21.00
CA ILE A 57 5.68 -12.31 -22.23
C ILE A 57 6.47 -11.52 -23.27
N SER A 58 7.05 -10.38 -22.90
CA SER A 58 7.90 -9.57 -23.79
C SER A 58 9.06 -10.40 -24.37
N ASN A 59 9.75 -11.19 -23.55
CA ASN A 59 10.82 -12.07 -24.03
C ASN A 59 10.32 -13.18 -24.97
N MET A 60 9.08 -13.68 -24.80
CA MET A 60 8.48 -14.66 -25.71
C MET A 60 8.14 -14.03 -27.06
N VAL A 61 7.53 -12.84 -27.04
CA VAL A 61 7.16 -12.08 -28.25
C VAL A 61 8.40 -11.69 -29.05
N VAL A 62 9.46 -11.22 -28.39
CA VAL A 62 10.76 -10.92 -29.05
C VAL A 62 11.37 -12.16 -29.71
N LYS A 63 11.10 -13.36 -29.20
CA LYS A 63 11.53 -14.64 -29.80
C LYS A 63 10.56 -15.17 -30.87
N GLY A 64 9.52 -14.42 -31.23
CA GLY A 64 8.57 -14.76 -32.28
C GLY A 64 7.38 -15.61 -31.83
N ALA A 65 7.14 -15.76 -30.53
CA ALA A 65 5.94 -16.43 -30.04
C ALA A 65 4.72 -15.48 -30.12
N ASP A 66 3.60 -15.99 -30.61
CA ASP A 66 2.30 -15.32 -30.50
C ASP A 66 1.68 -15.73 -29.16
N VAL A 67 1.57 -14.79 -28.21
CA VAL A 67 1.09 -15.06 -26.85
C VAL A 67 -0.37 -14.66 -26.75
N THR A 68 -1.24 -15.64 -26.59
CA THR A 68 -2.68 -15.39 -26.42
C THR A 68 -2.99 -14.80 -25.04
N GLU A 69 -4.15 -14.16 -24.90
CA GLU A 69 -4.62 -13.63 -23.61
C GLU A 69 -4.71 -14.71 -22.52
N GLY A 70 -5.19 -15.91 -22.89
CA GLY A 70 -5.28 -17.04 -21.95
C GLY A 70 -3.92 -17.57 -21.50
N GLU A 71 -2.88 -17.47 -22.35
CA GLU A 71 -1.50 -17.79 -21.96
C GLU A 71 -0.89 -16.71 -21.08
N ALA A 72 -1.15 -15.44 -21.40
CA ALA A 72 -0.74 -14.31 -20.59
C ALA A 72 -1.30 -14.40 -19.16
N ASP A 73 -2.59 -14.73 -19.00
CA ASP A 73 -3.18 -14.95 -17.67
C ASP A 73 -2.53 -16.14 -16.95
N LYS A 74 -2.31 -17.27 -17.62
CA LYS A 74 -1.60 -18.41 -17.00
C LYS A 74 -0.21 -18.05 -16.50
N ILE A 75 0.53 -17.23 -17.25
CA ILE A 75 1.85 -16.73 -16.84
C ILE A 75 1.70 -15.82 -15.61
N TYR A 76 0.76 -14.87 -15.64
CA TYR A 76 0.47 -13.99 -14.51
C TYR A 76 0.08 -14.76 -13.24
N GLN A 77 -0.87 -15.70 -13.32
CA GLN A 77 -1.29 -16.52 -12.18
C GLN A 77 -0.15 -17.37 -11.62
N ARG A 78 0.74 -17.88 -12.49
CA ARG A 78 1.95 -18.61 -12.07
C ARG A 78 2.90 -17.69 -11.30
N GLU A 79 3.14 -16.47 -11.79
CA GLU A 79 4.01 -15.52 -11.11
C GLU A 79 3.39 -15.03 -9.80
N LEU A 80 2.07 -14.80 -9.74
CA LEU A 80 1.36 -14.42 -8.53
C LEU A 80 1.50 -15.47 -7.42
N LYS A 81 1.36 -16.76 -7.76
CA LYS A 81 1.59 -17.87 -6.81
C LYS A 81 3.02 -17.94 -6.27
N ARG A 82 3.99 -17.42 -7.03
CA ARG A 82 5.42 -17.35 -6.62
C ARG A 82 5.73 -16.13 -5.77
N VAL A 83 4.88 -15.10 -5.78
CA VAL A 83 5.07 -13.95 -4.89
C VAL A 83 4.73 -14.36 -3.47
N SER A 84 5.78 -14.53 -2.66
CA SER A 84 5.60 -14.84 -1.24
C SER A 84 5.02 -13.63 -0.50
N ARG A 85 3.84 -13.82 0.11
CA ARG A 85 3.21 -12.86 1.04
C ARG A 85 4.07 -12.54 2.28
N LYS A 86 5.09 -13.37 2.57
CA LYS A 86 6.06 -13.14 3.65
C LYS A 86 7.17 -12.15 3.24
N PHE A 87 7.39 -11.95 1.93
CA PHE A 87 8.47 -11.13 1.38
C PHE A 87 8.01 -9.80 0.76
N THR A 88 6.71 -9.51 0.72
CA THR A 88 6.27 -8.12 0.54
C THR A 88 6.75 -7.36 1.79
N HIS A 89 7.85 -6.62 1.67
CA HIS A 89 8.71 -6.04 2.72
C HIS A 89 8.04 -5.15 3.79
N MET A 90 6.71 -5.14 3.91
CA MET A 90 5.97 -4.34 4.88
C MET A 90 5.37 -5.23 5.98
N ARG A 91 6.13 -5.44 7.05
CA ARG A 91 5.58 -6.02 8.29
C ARG A 91 4.57 -5.05 8.90
N TYR A 92 3.57 -5.57 9.60
CA TYR A 92 2.52 -4.74 10.20
C TYR A 92 3.10 -3.70 11.17
N HIS A 93 4.08 -4.06 12.00
CA HIS A 93 4.76 -3.11 12.88
C HIS A 93 5.41 -1.94 12.11
N SER A 94 6.12 -2.23 11.01
CA SER A 94 6.72 -1.19 10.16
C SER A 94 5.65 -0.28 9.53
N PHE A 95 4.51 -0.86 9.14
CA PHE A 95 3.37 -0.09 8.65
C PHE A 95 2.79 0.82 9.72
N LEU A 96 2.62 0.35 10.96
CA LEU A 96 2.14 1.17 12.07
C LEU A 96 3.07 2.35 12.36
N MET A 97 4.39 2.14 12.36
CA MET A 97 5.37 3.21 12.54
C MET A 97 5.27 4.25 11.42
N TYR A 98 5.17 3.80 10.16
CA TYR A 98 4.97 4.67 9.01
C TYR A 98 3.65 5.45 9.11
N PHE A 99 2.55 4.79 9.45
CA PHE A 99 1.24 5.42 9.60
C PHE A 99 1.23 6.43 10.77
N GLY A 100 1.99 6.18 11.83
CA GLY A 100 2.20 7.13 12.92
C GLY A 100 2.87 8.43 12.48
N VAL A 101 3.71 8.41 11.44
CA VAL A 101 4.23 9.62 10.80
C VAL A 101 3.10 10.40 10.14
N LEU A 102 2.21 9.73 9.39
CA LEU A 102 1.06 10.37 8.74
C LEU A 102 0.11 11.03 9.76
N LYS A 103 -0.11 10.37 10.90
CA LYS A 103 -0.87 10.94 12.02
C LYS A 103 -0.22 12.22 12.56
N ARG A 104 1.09 12.21 12.79
CA ARG A 104 1.84 13.37 13.31
C ARG A 104 1.90 14.54 12.32
N LEU A 105 1.92 14.26 11.03
CA LEU A 105 1.79 15.26 9.97
C LEU A 105 0.37 15.88 9.91
N GLY A 106 -0.61 15.26 10.57
CA GLY A 106 -2.02 15.64 10.48
C GLY A 106 -2.64 15.34 9.13
N TRP A 107 -2.08 14.39 8.37
CA TRP A 107 -2.60 14.00 7.05
C TRP A 107 -3.74 12.99 7.14
N VAL A 108 -3.79 12.23 8.24
CA VAL A 108 -4.88 11.31 8.56
C VAL A 108 -5.48 11.67 9.91
N GLU A 109 -6.78 11.45 10.04
CA GLU A 109 -7.52 11.60 11.29
C GLU A 109 -8.35 10.35 11.57
N VAL A 110 -8.63 10.14 12.85
CA VAL A 110 -9.55 9.11 13.33
C VAL A 110 -10.97 9.50 12.93
N THR A 111 -11.77 8.54 12.45
CA THR A 111 -13.20 8.74 12.27
C THR A 111 -13.97 8.32 13.51
N LYS A 112 -15.28 8.59 13.56
CA LYS A 112 -16.14 8.12 14.67
C LYS A 112 -16.46 6.62 14.59
N GLN A 113 -15.89 5.90 13.63
CA GLN A 113 -16.19 4.49 13.39
C GLN A 113 -15.12 3.59 13.99
N THR A 114 -15.59 2.57 14.68
CA THR A 114 -14.79 1.47 15.20
C THR A 114 -15.47 0.14 14.85
N GLU A 115 -14.70 -0.92 14.84
CA GLU A 115 -15.20 -2.28 14.68
C GLU A 115 -14.46 -3.21 15.65
N ALA A 116 -15.11 -4.28 16.07
CA ALA A 116 -14.49 -5.29 16.91
C ALA A 116 -13.24 -5.87 16.21
N SER A 117 -12.16 -5.99 16.97
CA SER A 117 -10.96 -6.68 16.52
C SER A 117 -11.07 -8.17 16.80
N THR A 118 -10.49 -9.01 15.95
CA THR A 118 -10.47 -10.46 16.16
C THR A 118 -9.72 -10.88 17.43
N ILE A 119 -8.83 -10.03 17.95
CA ILE A 119 -8.16 -10.29 19.24
C ILE A 119 -9.15 -10.15 20.42
N GLN A 120 -10.23 -9.38 20.27
CA GLN A 120 -11.26 -9.25 21.31
C GLN A 120 -12.04 -10.55 21.55
N ASP A 121 -12.07 -11.47 20.58
CA ASP A 121 -12.66 -12.80 20.74
C ASP A 121 -11.98 -13.60 21.87
N TYR A 122 -10.69 -13.36 22.10
CA TYR A 122 -9.89 -14.01 23.16
C TYR A 122 -9.54 -13.06 24.31
N TYR A 123 -9.56 -11.76 24.06
CA TYR A 123 -9.13 -10.73 25.01
C TYR A 123 -10.07 -9.51 24.91
N PRO A 124 -11.27 -9.54 25.55
CA PRO A 124 -12.31 -8.53 25.34
C PRO A 124 -11.88 -7.08 25.63
N SER A 125 -10.89 -6.87 26.50
CA SER A 125 -10.32 -5.55 26.82
C SER A 125 -9.34 -5.02 25.77
N ALA A 126 -9.00 -5.81 24.74
CA ALA A 126 -8.17 -5.36 23.65
C ALA A 126 -8.84 -4.21 22.86
N PRO A 127 -8.05 -3.31 22.26
CA PRO A 127 -8.61 -2.18 21.55
C PRO A 127 -9.39 -2.60 20.31
N GLU A 128 -10.47 -1.88 20.04
CA GLU A 128 -11.21 -1.96 18.77
C GLU A 128 -10.36 -1.46 17.60
N ARG A 129 -10.75 -1.84 16.39
CA ARG A 129 -10.10 -1.35 15.17
C ARG A 129 -10.71 0.00 14.82
N THR A 130 -9.89 1.04 14.91
CA THR A 130 -10.29 2.41 14.58
C THR A 130 -10.12 2.70 13.10
N TYR A 131 -11.11 3.37 12.51
CA TYR A 131 -11.06 3.80 11.12
C TYR A 131 -10.34 5.15 10.99
N TYR A 132 -9.60 5.31 9.90
CA TYR A 132 -8.87 6.52 9.57
C TYR A 132 -9.23 6.98 8.16
N ARG A 133 -9.30 8.30 7.97
CA ARG A 133 -9.45 8.94 6.66
C ARG A 133 -8.42 10.04 6.49
N LEU A 134 -8.24 10.52 5.26
CA LEU A 134 -7.44 11.70 5.02
C LEU A 134 -8.12 12.96 5.54
N THR A 135 -7.32 13.85 6.12
CA THR A 135 -7.75 15.22 6.38
C THR A 135 -7.67 16.06 5.11
N LYS A 136 -8.24 17.26 5.12
CA LYS A 136 -8.04 18.24 4.05
C LYS A 136 -6.54 18.47 3.76
N LYS A 137 -5.74 18.62 4.83
CA LYS A 137 -4.28 18.76 4.75
C LYS A 137 -3.60 17.57 4.06
N GLY A 138 -4.05 16.34 4.33
CA GLY A 138 -3.50 15.15 3.70
C GLY A 138 -3.86 15.03 2.21
N ILE A 139 -5.07 15.45 1.84
CA ILE A 139 -5.53 15.46 0.43
C ILE A 139 -4.75 16.48 -0.39
N GLU A 140 -4.58 17.69 0.16
CA GLU A 140 -3.93 18.84 -0.48
C GLU A 140 -2.39 18.78 -0.44
N ALA A 141 -1.80 17.86 0.34
CA ALA A 141 -0.35 17.70 0.38
C ALA A 141 0.19 17.17 -0.96
N ASP A 142 1.29 17.77 -1.42
CA ASP A 142 1.95 17.45 -2.68
C ASP A 142 2.48 16.01 -2.72
N GLU A 143 2.56 15.46 -3.94
CA GLU A 143 3.06 14.11 -4.20
C GLU A 143 4.50 13.91 -3.71
N GLU A 144 5.35 14.94 -3.83
CA GLU A 144 6.73 14.93 -3.34
C GLU A 144 6.79 14.72 -1.83
N LEU A 145 5.90 15.35 -1.06
CA LEU A 145 5.82 15.16 0.39
C LEU A 145 5.35 13.74 0.73
N TRP A 146 4.34 13.25 0.01
CA TRP A 146 3.83 11.88 0.16
C TRP A 146 4.86 10.81 -0.20
N SER A 147 5.80 11.13 -1.09
CA SER A 147 6.90 10.22 -1.46
C SER A 147 7.80 9.89 -0.26
N ASN A 148 7.98 10.84 0.67
CA ASN A 148 8.78 10.66 1.87
C ASN A 148 8.21 11.41 3.09
N PRO A 149 7.17 10.84 3.74
CA PRO A 149 6.53 11.50 4.88
C PRO A 149 7.45 11.64 6.10
N LEU A 150 8.45 10.75 6.25
CA LEU A 150 9.40 10.85 7.36
C LEU A 150 10.26 12.11 7.23
N PHE A 151 10.77 12.40 6.02
CA PHE A 151 11.52 13.63 5.78
C PHE A 151 10.63 14.86 5.75
N THR A 152 9.36 14.71 5.41
CA THR A 152 8.39 15.80 5.57
C THR A 152 8.18 16.15 7.05
N LEU A 153 8.15 15.15 7.93
CA LEU A 153 7.98 15.35 9.37
C LEU A 153 9.27 15.86 10.04
N TYR A 154 10.43 15.42 9.54
CA TYR A 154 11.76 15.74 10.08
C TYR A 154 12.69 16.23 8.95
N PRO A 155 12.48 17.45 8.43
CA PRO A 155 13.24 17.98 7.29
C PRO A 155 14.74 18.11 7.56
N GLU A 156 15.14 18.28 8.82
CA GLU A 156 16.54 18.35 9.26
C GLU A 156 17.31 17.03 9.10
N ILE A 157 16.61 15.89 9.05
CA ILE A 157 17.21 14.55 8.92
C ILE A 157 17.35 14.15 7.44
N GLY A 158 16.57 14.77 6.54
CA GLY A 158 16.57 14.46 5.12
C GLY A 158 17.94 14.63 4.42
N PRO A 159 18.63 15.77 4.58
CA PRO A 159 19.89 16.05 3.89
C PRO A 159 21.02 15.04 4.14
N SER A 160 21.09 14.43 5.33
CA SER A 160 22.15 13.47 5.68
C SER A 160 21.91 12.06 5.11
N HIS A 161 20.69 11.77 4.67
CA HIS A 161 20.29 10.46 4.15
C HIS A 161 20.05 10.44 2.63
N MET A 162 20.01 11.61 1.99
CA MET A 162 20.05 11.68 0.53
C MET A 162 21.43 11.22 0.06
N LYS A 163 21.48 10.13 -0.71
CA LYS A 163 22.72 9.73 -1.41
C LYS A 163 23.17 10.93 -2.23
N LYS A 164 24.42 11.38 -2.04
CA LYS A 164 25.06 12.28 -3.00
C LYS A 164 25.03 11.56 -4.36
N LEU A 165 24.39 12.19 -5.33
CA LEU A 165 24.36 11.75 -6.73
C LEU A 165 25.77 11.62 -7.29
#